data_AF-A0A0M9Y8G1-F1
#
_entry.id   AF-A0A0M9Y8G1-F1
#
_cell.length_a   1.000
_cell.length_b   1.000
_cell.length_c   1.000
_cell.angle_alpha   90.00
_cell.angle_beta   90.00
_cell.angle_gamma   90.00
#
_symmetry.space_group_name_H-M   'P 1'
#
loop_
_entity.id
_entity.type
_entity.pdbx_description
1 polymer ?
#
loop_
_entity_poly.entity_id
_entity_poly.type
_entity_poly.pdbx_seq_one_letter_code
_entity_poly.pdbx_strand_id
1 'polypeptide(L)'
;MRDGGVGALLRGMVALAIACAGAAGVPAVAQAAPAAATTTSACGTDSGAKGLASSPVSDSLVSVDRADGRIAQFQLFYDTTATRGLPFVWHREQAAPGGAYGAWQRVSAATVGPKSYYITAMENSAGDLELLFSTYGTFCHAVEDAGPGGWSSPDAFGLAPTPYHGGVVLFKERDGSIDAFASGANNGSTMEVRHQQNAESGWGPVLPMGLVPGQDVGLSQPSTVDQLPDGRLHLTVREWNRDRMWEIYQSLPGGGWGPWQLMSPTAAAAPAALTATAGPQLNVNRTTGLRDGDIVKFTIAGGPPKDYVWVKECGPSASATTCDDDTGRQFRVYPDGTYQLSPKKLYAQLSTTAGKFDCRTVSSSNPCSLALTDNTGALLTTVPLRFAPHGPLEAPPTLQVNPDTGLVDGQAVRATGKGYEPQYHVVIMECATGSADTFGCRPRSRPPATSDTGRVDETITLSATFTAIDGRTIDCRAEGACELVVFGTRVRGPESVRHPLGFVPPPASGG
;
A
#
# COMPACT_ATOMS: atom_id res chain seq x y z
N MET A 1 80.65 1.49 31.21
CA MET A 1 80.18 1.74 32.59
C MET A 1 78.86 1.02 32.76
N ARG A 2 78.84 0.06 33.70
CA ARG A 2 77.72 -0.49 34.51
C ARG A 2 76.34 -0.75 33.87
N ASP A 3 75.97 -2.04 33.86
CA ASP A 3 74.81 -2.71 34.53
C ASP A 3 73.41 -2.05 34.50
N GLY A 4 72.28 -2.77 34.35
CA GLY A 4 71.97 -4.22 34.33
C GLY A 4 70.48 -4.41 33.92
N GLY A 5 70.08 -5.54 33.29
CA GLY A 5 69.44 -6.73 33.91
C GLY A 5 67.90 -6.63 33.78
N VAL A 6 67.09 -7.59 33.30
CA VAL A 6 66.88 -9.03 33.61
C VAL A 6 66.00 -9.58 32.45
N GLY A 7 66.01 -10.83 31.96
CA GLY A 7 66.66 -12.08 32.31
C GLY A 7 65.83 -13.21 31.67
N ALA A 8 66.40 -13.93 30.70
CA ALA A 8 65.84 -15.13 30.08
C ALA A 8 66.74 -16.31 30.45
N LEU A 9 66.16 -17.44 30.87
CA LEU A 9 66.91 -18.68 31.12
C LEU A 9 66.11 -19.90 30.66
N LEU A 10 66.63 -20.51 29.59
CA LEU A 10 66.41 -21.90 29.21
C LEU A 10 67.02 -22.83 30.27
N ARG A 11 66.37 -23.98 30.53
CA ARG A 11 66.88 -25.35 30.27
C ARG A 11 66.09 -26.40 31.08
N GLY A 12 65.86 -27.55 30.44
CA GLY A 12 65.69 -28.83 31.15
C GLY A 12 64.49 -29.66 30.71
N MET A 13 64.62 -30.42 29.62
CA MET A 13 63.77 -31.58 29.33
C MET A 13 64.47 -32.85 29.82
N VAL A 14 63.82 -33.62 30.69
CA VAL A 14 63.99 -35.08 30.81
C VAL A 14 62.62 -35.68 31.08
N ALA A 15 62.23 -36.64 30.25
CA ALA A 15 60.97 -37.37 30.29
C ALA A 15 61.00 -38.51 31.32
N LEU A 16 59.85 -38.81 31.93
CA LEU A 16 59.57 -40.12 32.49
C LEU A 16 58.07 -40.43 32.34
N ALA A 17 57.76 -41.48 31.58
CA ALA A 17 56.42 -42.03 31.43
C ALA A 17 56.25 -43.21 32.39
N ILE A 18 55.15 -43.24 33.13
CA ILE A 18 54.64 -44.45 33.81
C ILE A 18 53.15 -44.54 33.56
N ALA A 19 52.72 -45.72 33.10
CA ALA A 19 51.36 -46.05 32.74
C ALA A 19 50.62 -46.79 33.87
N CYS A 20 49.28 -46.68 33.77
CA CYS A 20 48.23 -47.63 34.16
C CYS A 20 47.55 -47.57 35.55
N ALA A 21 46.22 -47.47 35.43
CA ALA A 21 45.15 -48.15 36.19
C ALA A 21 44.52 -47.45 37.42
N GLY A 22 43.37 -46.80 37.17
CA GLY A 22 42.05 -47.19 37.73
C GLY A 22 41.75 -46.90 39.20
N ALA A 23 40.82 -45.97 39.46
CA ALA A 23 39.87 -46.06 40.57
C ALA A 23 38.62 -45.19 40.32
N ALA A 24 37.50 -45.91 40.21
CA ALA A 24 36.09 -45.62 40.49
C ALA A 24 35.62 -44.18 40.79
N GLY A 25 34.47 -43.85 40.19
CA GLY A 25 33.77 -42.57 40.30
C GLY A 25 33.08 -42.31 41.63
N VAL A 26 32.83 -41.03 41.87
CA VAL A 26 31.82 -40.50 42.79
C VAL A 26 30.82 -39.74 41.91
N PRO A 27 29.50 -39.98 42.03
CA PRO A 27 28.53 -39.39 41.11
C PRO A 27 28.43 -37.90 41.39
N ALA A 28 28.73 -37.08 40.39
CA ALA A 28 28.29 -35.69 40.40
C ALA A 28 26.77 -35.72 40.35
N VAL A 29 26.14 -35.17 41.40
CA VAL A 29 24.71 -34.92 41.46
C VAL A 29 24.36 -34.13 40.19
N ALA A 30 23.59 -34.75 39.30
CA ALA A 30 23.03 -34.08 38.15
C ALA A 30 22.18 -32.93 38.68
N GLN A 31 22.70 -31.70 38.61
CA GLN A 31 21.85 -30.53 38.64
C GLN A 31 20.89 -30.69 37.47
N ALA A 32 19.63 -30.96 37.79
CA ALA A 32 18.55 -30.95 36.84
C ALA A 32 18.69 -29.66 36.03
N ALA A 33 18.83 -29.81 34.70
CA ALA A 33 18.69 -28.69 33.80
C ALA A 33 17.41 -27.93 34.20
N PRO A 34 17.43 -26.58 34.25
CA PRO A 34 16.20 -25.85 34.48
C PRO A 34 15.18 -26.37 33.47
N ALA A 35 14.04 -26.84 33.99
CA ALA A 35 12.95 -27.36 33.20
C ALA A 35 12.74 -26.42 32.01
N ALA A 36 12.71 -26.98 30.80
CA ALA A 36 12.40 -26.25 29.59
C ALA A 36 11.23 -25.32 29.90
N ALA A 37 11.49 -24.01 29.82
CA ALA A 37 10.46 -23.01 30.02
C ALA A 37 9.28 -23.44 29.14
N THR A 38 8.14 -23.69 29.77
CA THR A 38 6.90 -24.06 29.10
C THR A 38 6.73 -23.13 27.91
N THR A 39 6.89 -23.65 26.70
CA THR A 39 6.70 -22.91 25.46
C THR A 39 5.22 -22.54 25.39
N THR A 40 4.88 -21.35 25.88
CA THR A 40 3.63 -20.70 25.49
C THR A 40 3.61 -20.72 23.97
N SER A 41 2.60 -21.35 23.37
CA SER A 41 2.40 -21.32 21.92
C SER A 41 2.46 -19.86 21.48
N ALA A 42 3.49 -19.51 20.69
CA ALA A 42 3.73 -18.14 20.25
C ALA A 42 2.46 -17.49 19.68
N CYS A 43 1.66 -18.28 18.97
CA CYS A 43 0.41 -17.88 18.34
C CYS A 43 -0.79 -18.35 19.15
N GLY A 44 -0.96 -17.76 20.34
CA GLY A 44 -2.09 -18.06 21.21
C GLY A 44 -3.44 -17.77 20.53
N THR A 45 -4.35 -18.73 20.61
CA THR A 45 -5.71 -18.61 20.06
C THR A 45 -6.74 -18.27 21.14
N ASP A 46 -7.85 -17.64 20.73
CA ASP A 46 -9.05 -17.49 21.55
C ASP A 46 -10.16 -18.40 20.99
N SER A 47 -10.35 -19.55 21.64
CA SER A 47 -11.35 -20.54 21.23
C SER A 47 -12.80 -20.11 21.48
N GLY A 48 -13.02 -19.04 22.25
CA GLY A 48 -14.36 -18.46 22.44
C GLY A 48 -14.84 -17.64 21.24
N ALA A 49 -13.91 -17.17 20.40
CA ALA A 49 -14.21 -16.32 19.25
C ALA A 49 -14.82 -17.13 18.09
N LYS A 50 -16.08 -16.86 17.77
CA LYS A 50 -16.89 -17.55 16.74
C LYS A 50 -16.75 -16.96 15.34
N GLY A 51 -15.94 -15.92 15.14
CA GLY A 51 -15.74 -15.29 13.84
C GLY A 51 -16.84 -14.28 13.52
N LEU A 52 -17.22 -13.45 14.51
CA LEU A 52 -18.18 -12.37 14.34
C LEU A 52 -17.45 -11.02 14.43
N ALA A 53 -16.96 -10.53 13.30
CA ALA A 53 -16.27 -9.24 13.23
C ALA A 53 -17.15 -8.11 13.77
N SER A 54 -16.52 -7.21 14.52
CA SER A 54 -17.15 -6.02 15.12
C SER A 54 -16.44 -4.75 14.68
N SER A 55 -15.80 -4.02 15.60
CA SER A 55 -15.08 -2.80 15.27
C SER A 55 -13.70 -3.09 14.66
N PRO A 56 -13.29 -2.35 13.63
CA PRO A 56 -11.93 -2.39 13.13
C PRO A 56 -10.97 -1.72 14.14
N VAL A 57 -9.74 -2.21 14.21
CA VAL A 57 -8.65 -1.48 14.86
C VAL A 57 -8.16 -0.40 13.90
N SER A 58 -8.16 0.85 14.35
CA SER A 58 -7.68 1.99 13.56
C SER A 58 -6.26 1.75 13.01
N ASP A 59 -6.02 2.24 11.79
CA ASP A 59 -4.71 2.26 11.13
C ASP A 59 -4.04 0.88 10.93
N SER A 60 -4.83 -0.20 10.95
CA SER A 60 -4.33 -1.57 10.72
C SER A 60 -4.69 -2.16 9.35
N LEU A 61 -5.28 -1.37 8.44
CA LEU A 61 -5.55 -1.82 7.07
C LEU A 61 -4.23 -1.95 6.29
N VAL A 62 -3.94 -3.16 5.82
CA VAL A 62 -2.86 -3.44 4.88
C VAL A 62 -3.47 -3.87 3.55
N SER A 63 -2.98 -3.31 2.45
CA SER A 63 -3.34 -3.73 1.09
C SER A 63 -2.12 -4.35 0.42
N VAL A 64 -2.32 -5.46 -0.28
CA VAL A 64 -1.29 -6.18 -1.03
C VAL A 64 -1.72 -6.25 -2.48
N ASP A 65 -0.88 -5.74 -3.37
CA ASP A 65 -1.06 -5.87 -4.81
C ASP A 65 -0.72 -7.31 -5.21
N ARG A 66 -1.66 -7.98 -5.90
CA ARG A 66 -1.45 -9.31 -6.49
C ARG A 66 -0.83 -9.17 -7.87
N ALA A 67 -0.03 -10.15 -8.28
CA ALA A 67 0.61 -10.21 -9.58
C ALA A 67 -0.40 -10.23 -10.74
N ASP A 68 -1.61 -10.74 -10.50
CA ASP A 68 -2.71 -10.74 -11.46
C ASP A 68 -3.46 -9.41 -11.57
N GLY A 69 -3.10 -8.40 -10.77
CA GLY A 69 -3.70 -7.07 -10.74
C GLY A 69 -4.86 -6.91 -9.77
N ARG A 70 -5.22 -7.95 -9.01
CA ARG A 70 -6.14 -7.84 -7.87
C ARG A 70 -5.46 -7.17 -6.69
N ILE A 71 -6.27 -6.72 -5.74
CA ILE A 71 -5.80 -6.22 -4.44
C ILE A 71 -6.38 -7.12 -3.35
N ALA A 72 -5.50 -7.67 -2.52
CA ALA A 72 -5.86 -8.29 -1.26
C ALA A 72 -5.82 -7.24 -0.14
N GLN A 73 -6.71 -7.38 0.84
CA GLN A 73 -6.74 -6.51 2.02
C GLN A 73 -6.74 -7.33 3.30
N PHE A 74 -5.98 -6.85 4.27
CA PHE A 74 -5.94 -7.36 5.63
C PHE A 74 -6.31 -6.24 6.60
N GLN A 75 -7.06 -6.57 7.63
CA GLN A 75 -7.51 -5.61 8.63
C GLN A 75 -7.68 -6.34 9.95
N LEU A 76 -7.33 -5.68 11.05
CA LEU A 76 -7.66 -6.19 12.37
C LEU A 76 -9.09 -5.80 12.75
N PHE A 77 -9.87 -6.77 13.20
CA PHE A 77 -11.17 -6.55 13.82
C PHE A 77 -11.25 -7.25 15.17
N TYR A 78 -11.96 -6.63 16.10
CA TYR A 78 -12.43 -7.29 17.31
C TYR A 78 -13.55 -8.28 16.98
N ASP A 79 -13.70 -9.32 17.79
CA ASP A 79 -14.81 -10.27 17.72
C ASP A 79 -15.68 -10.13 18.97
N THR A 80 -17.00 -9.92 18.81
CA THR A 80 -17.93 -9.73 19.93
C THR A 80 -18.06 -10.94 20.85
N THR A 81 -17.64 -12.11 20.37
CA THR A 81 -17.69 -13.37 21.11
C THR A 81 -16.35 -13.77 21.71
N ALA A 82 -15.27 -13.02 21.45
CA ALA A 82 -13.95 -13.29 22.01
C ALA A 82 -13.93 -13.10 23.53
N THR A 83 -13.13 -13.91 24.20
CA THR A 83 -12.96 -13.91 25.66
C THR A 83 -11.75 -13.09 26.12
N ARG A 84 -10.80 -12.81 25.21
CA ARG A 84 -9.52 -12.15 25.52
C ARG A 84 -9.47 -10.66 25.16
N GLY A 85 -10.52 -10.12 24.54
CA GLY A 85 -10.58 -8.69 24.17
C GLY A 85 -9.49 -8.22 23.20
N LEU A 86 -8.87 -9.16 22.47
CA LEU A 86 -7.84 -8.88 21.47
C LEU A 86 -8.44 -9.05 20.06
N PRO A 87 -7.93 -8.29 19.07
CA PRO A 87 -8.38 -8.40 17.69
C PRO A 87 -7.76 -9.61 16.97
N PHE A 88 -8.32 -9.93 15.82
CA PHE A 88 -7.91 -11.01 14.93
C PHE A 88 -7.59 -10.45 13.55
N VAL A 89 -6.77 -11.16 12.76
CA VAL A 89 -6.55 -10.80 11.36
C VAL A 89 -7.72 -11.28 10.51
N TRP A 90 -8.24 -10.38 9.69
CA TRP A 90 -9.25 -10.68 8.67
C TRP A 90 -8.68 -10.33 7.31
N HIS A 91 -9.06 -11.11 6.30
CA HIS A 91 -8.67 -10.89 4.92
C HIS A 91 -9.92 -10.77 4.03
N ARG A 92 -9.77 -10.06 2.91
CA ARG A 92 -10.68 -10.11 1.76
C ARG A 92 -9.90 -9.78 0.51
N GLU A 93 -10.41 -10.19 -0.64
CA GLU A 93 -9.76 -9.93 -1.91
C GLU A 93 -10.77 -9.51 -2.96
N GLN A 94 -10.30 -8.79 -3.97
CA GLN A 94 -11.12 -8.48 -5.14
C GLN A 94 -11.45 -9.76 -5.92
N ALA A 95 -12.66 -9.85 -6.47
CA ALA A 95 -13.04 -10.98 -7.32
C ALA A 95 -12.31 -11.00 -8.68
N ALA A 96 -11.86 -9.83 -9.14
CA ALA A 96 -11.09 -9.60 -10.36
C ALA A 96 -10.30 -8.28 -10.22
N PRO A 97 -9.28 -8.01 -11.04
CA PRO A 97 -8.53 -6.75 -10.98
C PRO A 97 -9.44 -5.52 -11.03
N GLY A 98 -9.37 -4.65 -10.03
CA GLY A 98 -10.25 -3.47 -9.91
C GLY A 98 -11.71 -3.78 -9.55
N GLY A 99 -12.06 -5.05 -9.33
CA GLY A 99 -13.40 -5.53 -9.02
C GLY A 99 -13.83 -5.32 -7.56
N ALA A 100 -15.04 -5.77 -7.26
CA ALA A 100 -15.60 -5.74 -5.91
C ALA A 100 -14.86 -6.69 -4.96
N TYR A 101 -14.84 -6.35 -3.68
CA TYR A 101 -14.34 -7.22 -2.62
C TYR A 101 -15.43 -8.16 -2.11
N GLY A 102 -15.03 -9.37 -1.74
CA GLY A 102 -15.86 -10.25 -0.93
C GLY A 102 -16.07 -9.74 0.50
N ALA A 103 -16.84 -10.49 1.28
CA ALA A 103 -16.96 -10.27 2.71
C ALA A 103 -15.60 -10.48 3.40
N TRP A 104 -15.39 -9.83 4.54
CA TRP A 104 -14.24 -10.11 5.39
C TRP A 104 -14.32 -11.53 5.94
N GLN A 105 -13.23 -12.28 5.81
CA GLN A 105 -13.07 -13.63 6.34
C GLN A 105 -11.96 -13.64 7.37
N ARG A 106 -12.18 -14.31 8.50
CA ARG A 106 -11.18 -14.40 9.56
C ARG A 106 -10.11 -15.39 9.14
N VAL A 107 -8.85 -14.97 9.18
CA VAL A 107 -7.69 -15.81 8.83
C VAL A 107 -7.56 -16.98 9.80
N SER A 108 -7.59 -16.69 11.11
CA SER A 108 -7.47 -17.72 12.15
C SER A 108 -8.04 -17.25 13.49
N ALA A 109 -8.09 -18.15 14.48
CA ALA A 109 -8.43 -17.81 15.86
C ALA A 109 -7.24 -17.24 16.67
N ALA A 110 -6.08 -17.01 16.05
CA ALA A 110 -4.93 -16.41 16.71
C ALA A 110 -5.17 -14.90 16.95
N THR A 111 -4.87 -14.44 18.16
CA THR A 111 -5.06 -13.04 18.55
C THR A 111 -3.83 -12.19 18.25
N VAL A 112 -4.03 -10.91 17.93
CA VAL A 112 -2.97 -9.93 17.68
C VAL A 112 -2.82 -8.99 18.89
N GLY A 113 -1.58 -8.72 19.33
CA GLY A 113 -1.30 -7.86 20.49
C GLY A 113 -0.99 -8.62 21.79
N PRO A 114 -1.20 -8.02 22.98
CA PRO A 114 -1.75 -6.67 23.26
C PRO A 114 -0.76 -5.52 23.06
N LYS A 115 0.54 -5.79 22.94
CA LYS A 115 1.58 -4.73 22.95
C LYS A 115 1.76 -4.04 21.60
N SER A 116 1.37 -4.71 20.51
CA SER A 116 1.48 -4.23 19.14
C SER A 116 0.32 -4.79 18.33
N TYR A 117 -0.32 -3.96 17.52
CA TYR A 117 -1.39 -4.35 16.58
C TYR A 117 -0.87 -4.36 15.13
N TYR A 118 0.39 -4.72 14.96
CA TYR A 118 1.06 -4.71 13.66
C TYR A 118 0.75 -5.96 12.85
N ILE A 119 0.46 -5.76 11.56
CA ILE A 119 0.36 -6.80 10.54
C ILE A 119 1.11 -6.36 9.28
N THR A 120 1.63 -7.32 8.53
CA THR A 120 2.21 -7.11 7.20
C THR A 120 1.96 -8.35 6.35
N ALA A 121 1.84 -8.19 5.04
CA ALA A 121 1.62 -9.29 4.13
C ALA A 121 2.23 -9.02 2.75
N MET A 122 2.53 -10.08 2.01
CA MET A 122 3.12 -10.03 0.67
C MET A 122 2.81 -11.30 -0.11
N GLU A 123 2.61 -11.20 -1.41
CA GLU A 123 2.47 -12.37 -2.28
C GLU A 123 3.83 -13.03 -2.55
N ASN A 124 3.93 -14.33 -2.31
CA ASN A 124 5.13 -15.13 -2.56
C ASN A 124 5.27 -15.51 -4.05
N SER A 125 6.24 -16.38 -4.33
CA SER A 125 6.55 -16.85 -5.69
C SER A 125 5.58 -17.90 -6.24
N ALA A 126 4.82 -18.58 -5.40
CA ALA A 126 3.71 -19.44 -5.83
C ALA A 126 2.44 -18.63 -6.13
N GLY A 127 2.45 -17.35 -5.79
CA GLY A 127 1.26 -16.51 -5.85
C GLY A 127 0.38 -16.66 -4.62
N ASP A 128 0.84 -17.22 -3.51
CA ASP A 128 0.09 -17.28 -2.24
C ASP A 128 0.49 -16.09 -1.34
N LEU A 129 -0.42 -15.60 -0.50
CA LEU A 129 -0.11 -14.52 0.45
C LEU A 129 0.60 -15.03 1.71
N GLU A 130 1.78 -14.49 1.98
CA GLU A 130 2.49 -14.59 3.25
C GLU A 130 1.96 -13.49 4.20
N LEU A 131 1.52 -13.87 5.39
CA LEU A 131 1.00 -12.96 6.40
C LEU A 131 1.80 -13.08 7.68
N LEU A 132 2.26 -11.94 8.22
CA LEU A 132 2.84 -11.85 9.54
C LEU A 132 2.07 -10.89 10.43
N PHE A 133 1.93 -11.24 11.70
CA PHE A 133 1.25 -10.41 12.68
C PHE A 133 1.86 -10.52 14.07
N SER A 134 1.80 -9.41 14.82
CA SER A 134 2.39 -9.33 16.15
C SER A 134 1.66 -10.20 17.16
N THR A 135 2.43 -10.98 17.90
CA THR A 135 2.04 -11.62 19.15
C THR A 135 3.04 -11.21 20.24
N TYR A 136 2.77 -11.51 21.50
CA TYR A 136 3.63 -11.06 22.59
C TYR A 136 5.06 -11.61 22.46
N GLY A 137 6.02 -10.73 22.15
CA GLY A 137 7.44 -11.05 22.08
C GLY A 137 7.90 -11.80 20.81
N THR A 138 7.03 -11.99 19.81
CA THR A 138 7.38 -12.63 18.53
C THR A 138 6.33 -12.30 17.46
N PHE A 139 6.49 -12.87 16.27
CA PHE A 139 5.54 -12.77 15.17
C PHE A 139 4.96 -14.12 14.84
N CYS A 140 3.66 -14.13 14.58
CA CYS A 140 3.01 -15.26 13.96
C CYS A 140 3.10 -15.14 12.46
N HIS A 141 3.18 -16.29 11.79
CA HIS A 141 3.17 -16.42 10.36
C HIS A 141 2.03 -17.35 9.94
N ALA A 142 1.33 -16.97 8.87
CA ALA A 142 0.38 -17.82 8.18
C ALA A 142 0.54 -17.59 6.68
N VAL A 143 0.28 -18.61 5.89
CA VAL A 143 0.34 -18.53 4.42
C VAL A 143 -1.00 -18.95 3.85
N GLU A 144 -1.44 -18.27 2.80
CA GLU A 144 -2.61 -18.66 2.01
C GLU A 144 -2.38 -20.08 1.47
N ASP A 145 -3.37 -20.95 1.60
CA ASP A 145 -3.28 -22.33 1.12
C ASP A 145 -4.63 -22.85 0.61
N ALA A 146 -4.61 -24.01 -0.03
CA ALA A 146 -5.82 -24.67 -0.52
C ALA A 146 -6.60 -25.43 0.58
N GLY A 147 -6.20 -25.29 1.85
CA GLY A 147 -6.75 -26.01 2.97
C GLY A 147 -8.13 -25.51 3.41
N PRO A 148 -8.80 -26.22 4.34
CA PRO A 148 -10.05 -25.75 4.94
C PRO A 148 -9.85 -24.41 5.65
N GLY A 149 -10.47 -23.35 5.11
CA GLY A 149 -10.33 -21.99 5.63
C GLY A 149 -9.38 -21.10 4.81
N GLY A 150 -8.66 -21.66 3.84
CA GLY A 150 -7.81 -20.91 2.90
C GLY A 150 -6.48 -20.41 3.45
N TRP A 151 -6.10 -20.87 4.65
CA TRP A 151 -4.92 -20.40 5.38
C TRP A 151 -4.32 -21.53 6.21
N SER A 152 -3.00 -21.55 6.29
CA SER A 152 -2.27 -22.42 7.20
C SER A 152 -2.54 -22.04 8.66
N SER A 153 -2.34 -23.02 9.57
CA SER A 153 -2.41 -22.75 11.00
C SER A 153 -1.25 -21.84 11.42
N PRO A 154 -1.50 -20.71 12.13
CA PRO A 154 -0.43 -19.79 12.45
C PRO A 154 0.64 -20.41 13.35
N ASP A 155 1.90 -20.19 12.99
CA ASP A 155 3.06 -20.68 13.72
C ASP A 155 4.06 -19.54 14.02
N ALA A 156 5.08 -19.85 14.84
CA ALA A 156 6.06 -18.86 15.24
C ALA A 156 7.01 -18.54 14.07
N PHE A 157 7.08 -17.29 13.64
CA PHE A 157 7.96 -16.88 12.55
C PHE A 157 9.45 -16.84 12.95
N GLY A 158 9.77 -16.91 14.24
CA GLY A 158 11.15 -16.91 14.73
C GLY A 158 11.82 -15.53 14.83
N LEU A 159 11.37 -14.53 14.07
CA LEU A 159 11.76 -13.13 14.35
C LEU A 159 11.05 -12.63 15.61
N ALA A 160 11.82 -12.05 16.52
CA ALA A 160 11.36 -11.65 17.84
C ALA A 160 11.89 -10.25 18.20
N PRO A 161 11.44 -9.18 17.53
CA PRO A 161 12.01 -7.87 17.74
C PRO A 161 11.93 -7.43 19.19
N THR A 162 12.98 -6.74 19.62
CA THR A 162 13.04 -6.13 20.94
C THR A 162 11.78 -5.29 21.16
N PRO A 163 11.13 -5.38 22.34
CA PRO A 163 9.90 -4.63 22.60
C PRO A 163 10.04 -3.13 22.24
N TYR A 164 9.02 -2.59 21.58
CA TYR A 164 8.95 -1.18 21.12
C TYR A 164 9.87 -0.80 19.95
N HIS A 165 10.61 -1.75 19.38
CA HIS A 165 11.49 -1.47 18.23
C HIS A 165 10.77 -1.65 16.87
N GLY A 166 9.45 -1.75 16.85
CA GLY A 166 8.65 -1.89 15.62
C GLY A 166 8.34 -3.34 15.24
N GLY A 167 7.93 -3.55 13.99
CA GLY A 167 7.53 -4.83 13.43
C GLY A 167 8.45 -5.37 12.34
N VAL A 168 7.96 -6.37 11.61
CA VAL A 168 8.69 -7.04 10.53
C VAL A 168 8.47 -6.30 9.21
N VAL A 169 9.54 -5.94 8.50
CA VAL A 169 9.46 -5.36 7.15
C VAL A 169 9.69 -6.45 6.13
N LEU A 170 8.73 -6.65 5.23
CA LEU A 170 8.86 -7.54 4.07
C LEU A 170 9.37 -6.77 2.86
N PHE A 171 10.29 -7.36 2.11
CA PHE A 171 10.82 -6.82 0.87
C PHE A 171 10.87 -7.91 -0.20
N LYS A 172 10.24 -7.66 -1.36
CA LYS A 172 10.34 -8.55 -2.52
C LYS A 172 11.51 -8.11 -3.39
N GLU A 173 12.48 -8.98 -3.57
CA GLU A 173 13.59 -8.75 -4.49
C GLU A 173 13.12 -8.88 -5.95
N ARG A 174 13.89 -8.32 -6.89
CA ARG A 174 13.56 -8.36 -8.33
C ARG A 174 13.49 -9.76 -8.94
N ASP A 175 14.14 -10.75 -8.33
CA ASP A 175 14.06 -12.16 -8.74
C ASP A 175 12.82 -12.88 -8.17
N GLY A 176 12.04 -12.20 -7.33
CA GLY A 176 10.81 -12.70 -6.72
C GLY A 176 10.98 -13.35 -5.36
N SER A 177 12.22 -13.47 -4.83
CA SER A 177 12.43 -13.90 -3.44
C SER A 177 11.96 -12.83 -2.46
N ILE A 178 11.75 -13.21 -1.19
CA ILE A 178 11.29 -12.30 -0.14
C ILE A 178 12.25 -12.32 1.04
N ASP A 179 12.61 -11.15 1.52
CA ASP A 179 13.30 -10.97 2.79
C ASP A 179 12.37 -10.37 3.84
N ALA A 180 12.47 -10.89 5.06
CA ALA A 180 11.78 -10.39 6.24
C ALA A 180 12.80 -9.89 7.26
N PHE A 181 12.73 -8.59 7.57
CA PHE A 181 13.67 -7.91 8.45
C PHE A 181 13.01 -7.47 9.76
N ALA A 182 13.67 -7.66 10.89
CA ALA A 182 13.23 -7.13 12.18
C ALA A 182 14.41 -6.83 13.09
N SER A 183 14.25 -5.87 14.01
CA SER A 183 15.28 -5.62 15.04
C SER A 183 15.60 -6.91 15.79
N GLY A 184 16.85 -7.13 16.19
CA GLY A 184 17.25 -8.35 16.90
C GLY A 184 16.66 -8.46 18.30
N ALA A 185 16.52 -9.69 18.80
CA ALA A 185 15.94 -9.99 20.12
C ALA A 185 16.98 -9.99 21.26
N ASN A 186 18.24 -10.38 20.98
CA ASN A 186 19.23 -10.77 21.98
C ASN A 186 20.69 -10.52 21.52
N ASN A 187 21.61 -10.51 22.50
CA ASN A 187 23.03 -10.17 22.38
C ASN A 187 23.73 -10.84 21.18
N GLY A 188 24.17 -10.04 20.21
CA GLY A 188 24.95 -10.49 19.06
C GLY A 188 24.43 -10.01 17.71
N SER A 189 23.20 -9.51 17.63
CA SER A 189 22.66 -8.89 16.42
C SER A 189 21.71 -7.73 16.74
N THR A 190 21.86 -6.62 16.03
CA THR A 190 20.96 -5.46 16.18
C THR A 190 19.76 -5.54 15.23
N MET A 191 19.88 -6.35 14.18
CA MET A 191 18.85 -6.63 13.17
C MET A 191 18.99 -8.08 12.70
N GLU A 192 17.88 -8.71 12.36
CA GLU A 192 17.82 -10.09 11.87
C GLU A 192 17.03 -10.15 10.57
N VAL A 193 17.40 -11.09 9.71
CA VAL A 193 16.72 -11.35 8.43
C VAL A 193 16.37 -12.82 8.30
N ARG A 194 15.20 -13.10 7.72
CA ARG A 194 14.89 -14.40 7.11
C ARG A 194 14.68 -14.20 5.62
N HIS A 195 15.16 -15.15 4.83
CA HIS A 195 15.03 -15.14 3.38
C HIS A 195 14.19 -16.32 2.91
N GLN A 196 13.21 -16.07 2.05
CA GLN A 196 12.45 -17.07 1.33
C GLN A 196 12.86 -16.99 -0.15
N GLN A 197 13.64 -17.97 -0.61
CA GLN A 197 14.06 -18.03 -2.01
C GLN A 197 12.87 -18.25 -2.94
N ASN A 198 11.97 -19.15 -2.54
CA ASN A 198 10.68 -19.38 -3.16
C ASN A 198 9.73 -20.10 -2.17
N ALA A 199 8.45 -20.16 -2.51
CA ALA A 199 7.41 -20.74 -1.66
C ALA A 199 7.65 -22.22 -1.35
N GLU A 200 8.13 -23.01 -2.32
CA GLU A 200 8.40 -24.44 -2.15
C GLU A 200 9.51 -24.70 -1.11
N SER A 201 10.54 -23.86 -1.10
CA SER A 201 11.64 -23.95 -0.13
C SER A 201 11.27 -23.44 1.27
N GLY A 202 10.19 -22.66 1.37
CA GLY A 202 9.79 -21.98 2.59
C GLY A 202 10.81 -20.95 3.08
N TRP A 203 10.59 -20.46 4.30
CA TRP A 203 11.47 -19.48 4.93
C TRP A 203 12.74 -20.12 5.48
N GLY A 204 13.90 -19.60 5.09
CA GLY A 204 15.20 -19.98 5.62
C GLY A 204 15.38 -19.66 7.12
N PRO A 205 16.54 -19.98 7.71
CA PRO A 205 16.82 -19.70 9.12
C PRO A 205 16.87 -18.19 9.41
N VAL A 206 16.76 -17.82 10.68
CA VAL A 206 17.04 -16.45 11.14
C VAL A 206 18.54 -16.20 11.06
N LEU A 207 18.94 -15.17 10.32
CA LEU A 207 20.33 -14.78 10.12
C LEU A 207 20.61 -13.42 10.78
N PRO A 208 21.71 -13.29 11.53
CA PRO A 208 22.10 -12.01 12.10
C PRO A 208 22.68 -11.07 11.03
N MET A 209 22.38 -9.78 11.14
CA MET A 209 22.97 -8.71 10.30
C MET A 209 24.08 -7.95 11.04
N GLY A 210 24.69 -8.59 12.04
CA GLY A 210 25.77 -8.03 12.84
C GLY A 210 25.31 -7.00 13.88
N LEU A 211 26.30 -6.52 14.64
CA LEU A 211 26.11 -5.52 15.68
C LEU A 211 26.38 -4.11 15.15
N VAL A 212 25.55 -3.17 15.59
CA VAL A 212 25.84 -1.75 15.42
C VAL A 212 27.04 -1.36 16.29
N PRO A 213 28.01 -0.57 15.76
CA PRO A 213 29.09 -0.01 16.55
C PRO A 213 28.58 0.92 17.67
N GLY A 214 28.88 0.59 18.92
CA GLY A 214 28.54 1.41 20.08
C GLY A 214 27.83 0.62 21.17
N GLN A 215 27.91 1.10 22.41
CA GLN A 215 27.18 0.52 23.54
C GLN A 215 25.73 1.00 23.53
N ASP A 216 24.81 0.11 23.90
CA ASP A 216 23.37 0.39 24.10
C ASP A 216 22.64 0.98 22.87
N VAL A 217 23.05 0.56 21.66
CA VAL A 217 22.36 0.94 20.42
C VAL A 217 21.36 -0.14 20.03
N GLY A 218 20.08 0.24 20.02
CA GLY A 218 19.03 -0.57 19.39
C GLY A 218 18.58 0.07 18.09
N LEU A 219 18.14 -0.75 17.16
CA LEU A 219 17.52 -0.26 15.94
C LEU A 219 16.02 -0.51 16.00
N SER A 220 15.27 0.43 15.45
CA SER A 220 13.86 0.19 15.10
C SER A 220 13.75 -0.74 13.88
N GLN A 221 12.55 -1.05 13.43
CA GLN A 221 12.31 -1.69 12.14
C GLN A 221 12.94 -0.88 11.00
N PRO A 222 13.33 -1.51 9.87
CA PRO A 222 13.87 -0.78 8.74
C PRO A 222 12.98 0.38 8.29
N SER A 223 13.60 1.54 8.07
CA SER A 223 12.94 2.72 7.52
C SER A 223 12.84 2.62 5.99
N THR A 224 13.93 2.17 5.37
CA THR A 224 13.99 1.77 3.95
C THR A 224 14.67 0.42 3.79
N VAL A 225 14.29 -0.29 2.72
CA VAL A 225 14.96 -1.46 2.18
C VAL A 225 14.99 -1.23 0.67
N ASP A 226 16.18 -1.16 0.09
CA ASP A 226 16.39 -0.82 -1.31
C ASP A 226 17.27 -1.88 -1.97
N GLN A 227 16.90 -2.35 -3.17
CA GLN A 227 17.77 -3.22 -3.96
C GLN A 227 18.56 -2.39 -4.97
N LEU A 228 19.86 -2.24 -4.72
CA LEU A 228 20.80 -1.51 -5.56
C LEU A 228 20.85 -2.07 -6.99
N PRO A 229 21.30 -1.28 -8.00
CA PRO A 229 21.37 -1.74 -9.38
C PRO A 229 22.20 -3.01 -9.61
N ASP A 230 23.19 -3.25 -8.75
CA ASP A 230 24.05 -4.44 -8.77
C ASP A 230 23.42 -5.68 -8.09
N GLY A 231 22.18 -5.55 -7.59
CA GLY A 231 21.43 -6.63 -6.94
C GLY A 231 21.63 -6.71 -5.42
N ARG A 232 22.51 -5.90 -4.83
CA ARG A 232 22.71 -5.90 -3.37
C ARG A 232 21.60 -5.13 -2.66
N LEU A 233 21.21 -5.58 -1.48
CA LEU A 233 20.29 -4.84 -0.61
C LEU A 233 21.04 -3.78 0.22
N HIS A 234 20.37 -2.65 0.43
CA HIS A 234 20.78 -1.56 1.30
C HIS A 234 19.61 -1.21 2.23
N LEU A 235 19.88 -1.10 3.53
CA LEU A 235 18.89 -0.75 4.54
C LEU A 235 19.30 0.53 5.25
N THR A 236 18.32 1.41 5.48
CA THR A 236 18.44 2.50 6.44
C THR A 236 17.51 2.26 7.62
N VAL A 237 18.01 2.52 8.83
CA VAL A 237 17.30 2.20 10.06
C VAL A 237 17.51 3.27 11.11
N ARG A 238 16.40 3.76 11.69
CA ARG A 238 16.46 4.73 12.79
C ARG A 238 16.84 4.03 14.08
N GLU A 239 17.70 4.65 14.86
CA GLU A 239 17.91 4.25 16.25
C GLU A 239 16.62 4.43 17.06
N TRP A 240 16.26 3.43 17.87
CA TRP A 240 14.94 3.41 18.52
C TRP A 240 14.74 4.60 19.49
N ASN A 241 15.79 5.01 20.21
CA ASN A 241 15.74 6.01 21.28
C ASN A 241 16.44 7.33 20.93
N ARG A 242 17.08 7.45 19.76
CA ARG A 242 17.80 8.66 19.35
C ARG A 242 17.47 9.00 17.91
N ASP A 243 17.48 10.30 17.61
CA ASP A 243 17.24 10.78 16.27
C ASP A 243 18.51 10.74 15.42
N ARG A 244 18.97 9.52 15.13
CA ARG A 244 20.08 9.26 14.21
C ARG A 244 19.81 7.99 13.41
N MET A 245 20.33 7.96 12.19
CA MET A 245 20.12 6.88 11.24
C MET A 245 21.38 6.03 11.09
N TRP A 246 21.18 4.74 10.88
CA TRP A 246 22.22 3.77 10.59
C TRP A 246 21.95 3.15 9.22
N GLU A 247 23.01 2.80 8.50
CA GLU A 247 22.91 2.12 7.22
C GLU A 247 23.73 0.83 7.19
N ILE A 248 23.32 -0.12 6.36
CA ILE A 248 24.03 -1.36 6.10
C ILE A 248 23.79 -1.84 4.68
N TYR A 249 24.80 -2.48 4.09
CA TYR A 249 24.77 -3.02 2.75
C TYR A 249 25.02 -4.53 2.77
N GLN A 250 24.36 -5.26 1.88
CA GLN A 250 24.85 -6.58 1.50
C GLN A 250 26.26 -6.44 0.90
N SER A 251 27.12 -7.40 1.21
CA SER A 251 28.47 -7.49 0.65
C SER A 251 28.43 -7.99 -0.80
N LEU A 252 27.51 -8.90 -1.11
CA LEU A 252 27.20 -9.44 -2.43
C LEU A 252 25.68 -9.73 -2.51
N PRO A 253 25.08 -9.74 -3.72
CA PRO A 253 23.66 -10.07 -3.87
C PRO A 253 23.35 -11.45 -3.27
N GLY A 254 22.32 -11.53 -2.42
CA GLY A 254 21.94 -12.74 -1.68
C GLY A 254 23.00 -13.25 -0.68
N GLY A 255 24.07 -12.48 -0.45
CA GLY A 255 25.21 -12.84 0.40
C GLY A 255 25.14 -12.27 1.80
N GLY A 256 26.28 -12.32 2.51
CA GLY A 256 26.41 -11.75 3.85
C GLY A 256 26.37 -10.22 3.87
N TRP A 257 26.31 -9.65 5.06
CA TRP A 257 26.18 -8.21 5.30
C TRP A 257 27.50 -7.56 5.67
N GLY A 258 27.70 -6.32 5.23
CA GLY A 258 28.81 -5.47 5.67
C GLY A 258 28.59 -4.95 7.10
N PRO A 259 29.50 -4.11 7.62
CA PRO A 259 29.32 -3.50 8.93
C PRO A 259 28.25 -2.40 8.90
N TRP A 260 27.52 -2.25 10.00
CA TRP A 260 26.65 -1.07 10.22
C TRP A 260 27.47 0.21 10.29
N GLN A 261 26.95 1.26 9.66
CA GLN A 261 27.58 2.57 9.60
C GLN A 261 26.63 3.63 10.12
N LEU A 262 27.12 4.52 10.99
CA LEU A 262 26.33 5.65 11.45
C LEU A 262 26.24 6.65 10.30
N MET A 263 25.03 6.97 9.86
CA MET A 263 24.83 8.06 8.93
C MET A 263 25.17 9.34 9.67
N SER A 264 26.22 10.05 9.22
CA SER A 264 26.58 11.33 9.84
C SER A 264 25.36 12.26 9.79
N PRO A 265 25.02 12.98 10.90
CA PRO A 265 23.96 13.96 10.86
C PRO A 265 24.33 14.92 9.76
N THR A 266 23.58 14.85 8.69
CA THR A 266 23.85 15.67 7.54
C THR A 266 23.52 17.08 8.00
N ALA A 267 24.53 17.93 8.25
CA ALA A 267 24.34 19.37 8.14
C ALA A 267 23.73 19.54 6.75
N ALA A 268 22.42 19.83 6.69
CA ALA A 268 21.58 19.87 5.50
C ALA A 268 22.42 19.80 4.22
N ALA A 269 22.63 18.60 3.67
CA ALA A 269 23.59 18.43 2.60
C ALA A 269 23.07 19.22 1.41
N ALA A 270 23.73 20.33 1.14
CA ALA A 270 24.00 20.71 -0.24
C ALA A 270 24.58 19.48 -0.94
N PRO A 271 24.00 19.02 -2.06
CA PRO A 271 24.31 17.72 -2.63
C PRO A 271 25.74 17.73 -3.17
N ALA A 272 26.59 16.86 -2.62
CA ALA A 272 27.88 16.53 -3.21
C ALA A 272 27.65 15.56 -4.38
N ALA A 273 28.23 15.91 -5.53
CA ALA A 273 28.03 15.32 -6.83
C ALA A 273 28.30 13.80 -6.89
N LEU A 274 27.23 13.03 -6.80
CA LEU A 274 27.07 11.80 -7.58
C LEU A 274 26.51 12.22 -8.95
N THR A 275 26.96 11.60 -10.02
CA THR A 275 26.44 11.77 -11.39
C THR A 275 24.93 11.94 -11.37
N ALA A 276 24.44 13.11 -11.81
CA ALA A 276 23.08 13.60 -11.65
C ALA A 276 21.99 12.51 -11.77
N THR A 277 21.55 11.97 -10.63
CA THR A 277 20.23 11.35 -10.53
C THR A 277 19.24 12.50 -10.58
N ALA A 278 18.65 12.71 -11.75
CA ALA A 278 17.69 13.77 -11.99
C ALA A 278 16.64 13.83 -10.86
N GLY A 279 16.25 15.05 -10.45
CA GLY A 279 15.14 15.26 -9.51
C GLY A 279 13.83 14.63 -10.00
N PRO A 280 12.71 14.80 -9.26
CA PRO A 280 11.44 14.17 -9.60
C PRO A 280 11.13 14.30 -11.09
N GLN A 281 10.87 13.17 -11.72
CA GLN A 281 10.52 13.09 -13.12
C GLN A 281 9.08 12.70 -13.28
N LEU A 282 8.43 13.38 -14.22
CA LEU A 282 7.13 13.01 -14.75
C LEU A 282 7.35 12.65 -16.21
N ASN A 283 7.25 11.37 -16.54
CA ASN A 283 7.52 10.88 -17.88
C ASN A 283 6.19 10.63 -18.58
N VAL A 284 5.92 11.38 -19.66
CA VAL A 284 4.65 11.32 -20.39
C VAL A 284 4.91 10.79 -21.80
N ASN A 285 4.17 9.75 -22.21
CA ASN A 285 4.40 9.09 -23.49
C ASN A 285 4.14 9.98 -24.72
N ARG A 286 3.31 11.02 -24.56
CA ARG A 286 2.93 11.94 -25.63
C ARG A 286 2.64 13.33 -25.07
N THR A 287 3.32 14.33 -25.62
CA THR A 287 3.25 15.72 -25.13
C THR A 287 2.95 16.73 -26.24
N THR A 288 2.82 16.28 -27.49
CA THR A 288 2.60 17.15 -28.65
C THR A 288 1.48 16.62 -29.55
N GLY A 289 0.92 17.50 -30.37
CA GLY A 289 -0.24 17.17 -31.21
C GLY A 289 -1.48 16.78 -30.39
N LEU A 290 -1.55 17.25 -29.14
CA LEU A 290 -2.60 16.88 -28.20
C LEU A 290 -3.93 17.49 -28.64
N ARG A 291 -5.02 16.76 -28.49
CA ARG A 291 -6.39 17.27 -28.62
C ARG A 291 -7.02 17.34 -27.24
N ASP A 292 -8.03 18.17 -27.10
CA ASP A 292 -8.83 18.23 -25.88
C ASP A 292 -9.47 16.85 -25.62
N GLY A 293 -9.37 16.37 -24.37
CA GLY A 293 -9.87 15.05 -23.96
C GLY A 293 -8.95 13.88 -24.28
N ASP A 294 -7.78 14.13 -24.87
CA ASP A 294 -6.78 13.10 -25.12
C ASP A 294 -6.34 12.42 -23.81
N ILE A 295 -6.21 11.09 -23.86
CA ILE A 295 -5.64 10.30 -22.77
C ILE A 295 -4.19 9.98 -23.11
N VAL A 296 -3.28 10.41 -22.23
CA VAL A 296 -1.86 10.06 -22.27
C VAL A 296 -1.56 9.05 -21.17
N LYS A 297 -0.39 8.41 -21.23
CA LYS A 297 0.11 7.58 -20.14
C LYS A 297 1.34 8.23 -19.54
N PHE A 298 1.46 8.18 -18.22
CA PHE A 298 2.62 8.71 -17.51
C PHE A 298 3.19 7.72 -16.50
N THR A 299 4.45 7.90 -16.15
CA THR A 299 5.12 7.30 -14.98
C THR A 299 5.78 8.39 -14.14
N ILE A 300 6.11 8.06 -12.90
CA ILE A 300 6.91 8.90 -12.01
C ILE A 300 8.22 8.17 -11.71
N ALA A 301 9.32 8.90 -11.65
CA ALA A 301 10.61 8.40 -11.19
C ALA A 301 11.29 9.44 -10.30
N GLY A 302 11.99 9.02 -9.25
CA GLY A 302 12.62 9.94 -8.29
C GLY A 302 11.61 10.84 -7.55
N GLY A 303 10.34 10.43 -7.47
CA GLY A 303 9.33 11.10 -6.65
C GLY A 303 9.56 10.85 -5.16
N PRO A 304 8.95 11.65 -4.26
CA PRO A 304 9.07 11.48 -2.82
C PRO A 304 8.51 10.11 -2.39
N PRO A 305 9.32 9.16 -1.90
CA PRO A 305 8.87 7.80 -1.64
C PRO A 305 7.79 7.69 -0.58
N LYS A 306 6.79 6.82 -0.78
CA LYS A 306 5.64 6.58 0.13
C LYS A 306 4.71 7.77 0.35
N ASP A 307 5.06 8.94 -0.16
CA ASP A 307 4.27 10.17 -0.06
C ASP A 307 3.18 10.22 -1.14
N TYR A 308 2.21 11.08 -0.88
CA TYR A 308 1.20 11.45 -1.85
C TYR A 308 1.66 12.62 -2.70
N VAL A 309 1.55 12.45 -4.02
CA VAL A 309 1.81 13.46 -5.03
C VAL A 309 0.56 13.68 -5.86
N TRP A 310 0.47 14.83 -6.51
CA TRP A 310 -0.61 15.18 -7.42
C TRP A 310 -0.08 15.32 -8.84
N VAL A 311 -0.80 14.77 -9.81
CA VAL A 311 -0.58 15.05 -11.23
C VAL A 311 -1.75 15.87 -11.77
N LYS A 312 -1.48 17.12 -12.15
CA LYS A 312 -2.48 18.12 -12.59
C LYS A 312 -1.95 18.97 -13.73
N GLU A 313 -2.86 19.53 -14.54
CA GLU A 313 -2.49 20.44 -15.61
C GLU A 313 -2.37 21.87 -15.08
N CYS A 314 -1.43 22.61 -15.65
CA CYS A 314 -1.20 24.01 -15.34
C CYS A 314 -1.15 24.83 -16.63
N GLY A 315 -1.64 26.06 -16.53
CA GLY A 315 -1.44 27.08 -17.54
C GLY A 315 0.04 27.46 -17.70
N PRO A 316 0.34 28.42 -18.59
CA PRO A 316 1.68 28.97 -18.76
C PRO A 316 2.31 29.42 -17.44
N SER A 317 3.63 29.29 -17.32
CA SER A 317 4.36 29.55 -16.07
C SER A 317 3.76 28.81 -14.88
N ALA A 318 3.89 27.48 -14.89
CA ALA A 318 3.32 26.61 -13.85
C ALA A 318 3.68 27.10 -12.44
N SER A 319 2.65 27.18 -11.59
CA SER A 319 2.71 27.63 -10.21
C SER A 319 1.45 27.15 -9.48
N ALA A 320 1.42 27.28 -8.15
CA ALA A 320 0.23 26.93 -7.37
C ALA A 320 -1.06 27.64 -7.84
N THR A 321 -0.97 28.84 -8.42
CA THR A 321 -2.17 29.59 -8.90
C THR A 321 -2.50 29.33 -10.36
N THR A 322 -1.54 28.87 -11.17
CA THR A 322 -1.74 28.53 -12.59
C THR A 322 -2.02 27.04 -12.80
N CYS A 323 -1.92 26.21 -11.77
CA CYS A 323 -2.38 24.83 -11.82
C CYS A 323 -3.90 24.73 -11.57
N ASP A 324 -4.54 23.84 -12.32
CA ASP A 324 -5.96 23.54 -12.24
C ASP A 324 -6.16 22.33 -11.31
N ASP A 325 -6.61 22.57 -10.08
CA ASP A 325 -6.82 21.51 -9.09
C ASP A 325 -7.97 20.57 -9.46
N ASP A 326 -8.92 21.00 -10.29
CA ASP A 326 -10.03 20.16 -10.75
C ASP A 326 -9.54 19.06 -11.71
N THR A 327 -8.45 19.34 -12.43
CA THR A 327 -7.73 18.31 -13.20
C THR A 327 -6.92 17.38 -12.31
N GLY A 328 -6.74 17.66 -11.01
CA GLY A 328 -5.83 16.94 -10.14
C GLY A 328 -6.24 15.50 -9.83
N ARG A 329 -5.26 14.59 -9.92
CA ARG A 329 -5.37 13.24 -9.36
C ARG A 329 -4.19 12.98 -8.43
N GLN A 330 -4.51 12.46 -7.26
CA GLN A 330 -3.53 12.10 -6.24
C GLN A 330 -3.07 10.66 -6.44
N PHE A 331 -1.78 10.43 -6.26
CA PHE A 331 -1.13 9.13 -6.38
C PHE A 331 -0.20 8.94 -5.20
N ARG A 332 -0.06 7.71 -4.73
CA ARG A 332 0.93 7.36 -3.72
C ARG A 332 2.16 6.79 -4.42
N VAL A 333 3.29 7.47 -4.26
CA VAL A 333 4.57 7.02 -4.84
C VAL A 333 5.02 5.75 -4.14
N TYR A 334 5.57 4.82 -4.90
CA TYR A 334 6.12 3.59 -4.36
C TYR A 334 7.35 3.85 -3.48
N PRO A 335 7.74 2.88 -2.64
CA PRO A 335 8.92 3.01 -1.79
C PRO A 335 10.23 3.29 -2.54
N ASP A 336 10.34 2.93 -3.82
CA ASP A 336 11.50 3.17 -4.67
C ASP A 336 11.48 4.55 -5.37
N GLY A 337 10.50 5.40 -5.04
CA GLY A 337 10.34 6.71 -5.67
C GLY A 337 9.71 6.65 -7.06
N THR A 338 9.18 5.50 -7.50
CA THR A 338 8.51 5.36 -8.79
C THR A 338 6.98 5.35 -8.66
N TYR A 339 6.30 5.44 -9.80
CA TYR A 339 4.88 5.12 -9.90
C TYR A 339 4.61 4.41 -11.22
N GLN A 340 3.76 3.38 -11.17
CA GLN A 340 3.40 2.58 -12.34
C GLN A 340 2.76 3.41 -13.46
N LEU A 341 2.74 2.84 -14.66
CA LEU A 341 2.14 3.46 -15.83
C LEU A 341 0.65 3.73 -15.60
N SER A 342 0.23 4.99 -15.64
CA SER A 342 -1.14 5.40 -15.35
C SER A 342 -1.72 6.30 -16.45
N PRO A 343 -3.01 6.15 -16.79
CA PRO A 343 -3.67 7.03 -17.74
C PRO A 343 -3.96 8.40 -17.11
N LYS A 344 -3.79 9.45 -17.91
CA LYS A 344 -4.14 10.82 -17.57
C LYS A 344 -4.89 11.45 -18.73
N LYS A 345 -6.11 11.91 -18.48
CA LYS A 345 -6.84 12.74 -19.43
C LYS A 345 -6.34 14.18 -19.36
N LEU A 346 -6.23 14.82 -20.53
CA LEU A 346 -5.71 16.17 -20.70
C LEU A 346 -6.77 17.10 -21.28
N TYR A 347 -6.75 18.35 -20.84
CA TYR A 347 -7.73 19.36 -21.17
C TYR A 347 -7.08 20.59 -21.79
N ALA A 348 -7.60 20.97 -22.96
CA ALA A 348 -7.14 22.13 -23.69
C ALA A 348 -7.57 23.46 -23.05
N GLN A 349 -8.56 23.47 -22.16
CA GLN A 349 -8.98 24.66 -21.44
C GLN A 349 -8.99 24.39 -19.94
N LEU A 350 -8.34 25.29 -19.20
CA LEU A 350 -8.15 25.19 -17.76
C LEU A 350 -8.85 26.36 -17.07
N SER A 351 -9.41 26.12 -15.88
CA SER A 351 -9.95 27.15 -14.99
C SER A 351 -9.17 27.13 -13.68
N THR A 352 -8.27 28.09 -13.52
CA THR A 352 -7.35 28.14 -12.37
C THR A 352 -7.62 29.37 -11.53
N THR A 353 -7.00 29.43 -10.35
CA THR A 353 -7.01 30.61 -9.47
C THR A 353 -6.50 31.88 -10.17
N ALA A 354 -5.52 31.76 -11.07
CA ALA A 354 -4.98 32.85 -11.88
C ALA A 354 -5.87 33.24 -13.08
N GLY A 355 -6.87 32.42 -13.41
CA GLY A 355 -7.82 32.68 -14.49
C GLY A 355 -8.00 31.50 -15.45
N LYS A 356 -8.68 31.77 -16.57
CA LYS A 356 -8.94 30.76 -17.61
C LYS A 356 -7.82 30.74 -18.65
N PHE A 357 -7.34 29.57 -19.01
CA PHE A 357 -6.32 29.38 -20.04
C PHE A 357 -6.83 28.48 -21.16
N ASP A 358 -6.48 28.80 -22.40
CA ASP A 358 -6.67 27.92 -23.56
C ASP A 358 -5.32 27.46 -24.10
N CYS A 359 -4.93 26.24 -23.75
CA CYS A 359 -3.65 25.64 -24.06
C CYS A 359 -3.38 25.44 -25.56
N ARG A 360 -4.39 25.68 -26.43
CA ARG A 360 -4.23 25.68 -27.89
C ARG A 360 -3.72 27.02 -28.42
N THR A 361 -3.91 28.11 -27.67
CA THR A 361 -3.61 29.48 -28.12
C THR A 361 -2.49 30.15 -27.31
N VAL A 362 -1.98 29.52 -26.26
CA VAL A 362 -0.84 30.01 -25.49
C VAL A 362 0.45 29.99 -26.32
N SER A 363 1.42 30.84 -25.95
CA SER A 363 2.71 30.91 -26.65
C SER A 363 3.43 29.56 -26.62
N SER A 364 4.06 29.18 -27.73
CA SER A 364 4.88 27.98 -27.83
C SER A 364 6.14 28.04 -26.94
N SER A 365 6.61 29.24 -26.58
CA SER A 365 7.72 29.46 -25.65
C SER A 365 7.31 29.35 -24.18
N ASN A 366 6.01 29.39 -23.88
CA ASN A 366 5.45 29.23 -22.53
C ASN A 366 4.14 28.45 -22.60
N PRO A 367 4.20 27.14 -22.93
CA PRO A 367 3.01 26.32 -23.09
C PRO A 367 2.38 25.97 -21.73
N CYS A 368 1.17 25.41 -21.76
CA CYS A 368 0.64 24.68 -20.61
C CYS A 368 1.54 23.48 -20.29
N SER A 369 1.39 22.93 -19.08
CA SER A 369 2.22 21.81 -18.63
C SER A 369 1.42 20.80 -17.81
N LEU A 370 1.83 19.54 -17.84
CA LEU A 370 1.47 18.58 -16.81
C LEU A 370 2.47 18.72 -15.66
N ALA A 371 1.97 18.95 -14.46
CA ALA A 371 2.78 19.14 -13.27
C ALA A 371 2.67 17.93 -12.34
N LEU A 372 3.81 17.61 -11.72
CA LEU A 372 3.87 16.81 -10.51
C LEU A 372 4.04 17.77 -9.33
N THR A 373 3.13 17.72 -8.36
CA THR A 373 3.24 18.50 -7.12
C THR A 373 3.26 17.58 -5.90
N ASP A 374 3.83 18.06 -4.81
CA ASP A 374 3.64 17.41 -3.51
C ASP A 374 2.23 17.71 -2.95
N ASN A 375 1.96 17.21 -1.74
CA ASN A 375 0.68 17.38 -1.07
C ASN A 375 0.46 18.80 -0.50
N THR A 376 1.50 19.65 -0.47
CA THR A 376 1.37 21.08 -0.12
C THR A 376 1.05 21.94 -1.35
N GLY A 377 1.10 21.35 -2.55
CA GLY A 377 0.94 22.04 -3.82
C GLY A 377 2.23 22.61 -4.38
N ALA A 378 3.39 22.32 -3.77
CA ALA A 378 4.68 22.74 -4.31
C ALA A 378 5.01 21.94 -5.57
N LEU A 379 5.47 22.65 -6.61
CA LEU A 379 5.89 22.03 -7.86
C LEU A 379 7.17 21.23 -7.67
N LEU A 380 7.09 19.94 -7.99
CA LEU A 380 8.24 19.05 -8.02
C LEU A 380 8.89 19.03 -9.41
N THR A 381 8.07 18.93 -10.45
CA THR A 381 8.52 19.00 -11.85
C THR A 381 7.34 19.27 -12.80
N THR A 382 7.65 19.61 -14.04
CA THR A 382 6.64 19.84 -15.08
C THR A 382 7.08 19.28 -16.44
N VAL A 383 6.10 18.93 -17.26
CA VAL A 383 6.27 18.51 -18.65
C VAL A 383 5.45 19.43 -19.54
N PRO A 384 6.06 20.10 -20.54
CA PRO A 384 5.31 20.98 -21.43
C PRO A 384 4.33 20.18 -22.30
N LEU A 385 3.11 20.67 -22.43
CA LEU A 385 2.05 20.10 -23.25
C LEU A 385 1.76 21.01 -24.44
N ARG A 386 1.72 20.45 -25.65
CA ARG A 386 1.44 21.17 -26.90
C ARG A 386 0.18 20.63 -27.56
N PHE A 387 -0.91 21.36 -27.39
CA PHE A 387 -2.17 21.07 -28.05
C PHE A 387 -2.16 21.54 -29.50
N ALA A 388 -2.88 20.82 -30.35
CA ALA A 388 -3.09 21.16 -31.75
C ALA A 388 -3.82 22.52 -31.83
N PRO A 389 -3.22 23.53 -32.50
CA PRO A 389 -3.88 24.80 -32.73
C PRO A 389 -5.23 24.57 -33.42
N HIS A 390 -6.28 25.22 -32.93
CA HIS A 390 -7.65 25.10 -33.46
C HIS A 390 -8.27 23.68 -33.44
N GLY A 391 -7.67 22.72 -32.71
CA GLY A 391 -8.28 21.41 -32.52
C GLY A 391 -9.67 21.52 -31.86
N PRO A 392 -10.63 20.66 -32.21
CA PRO A 392 -11.96 20.69 -31.59
C PRO A 392 -11.86 20.40 -30.09
N LEU A 393 -12.80 20.98 -29.33
CA LEU A 393 -13.00 20.62 -27.93
C LEU A 393 -13.69 19.27 -27.84
N GLU A 394 -13.43 18.53 -26.77
CA GLU A 394 -14.09 17.28 -26.47
C GLU A 394 -15.59 17.55 -26.24
N ALA A 395 -16.43 16.64 -26.74
CA ALA A 395 -17.85 16.69 -26.42
C ALA A 395 -18.07 16.44 -24.91
N PRO A 396 -19.13 17.00 -24.31
CA PRO A 396 -19.49 16.70 -22.93
C PRO A 396 -19.66 15.20 -22.67
N PRO A 397 -19.44 14.72 -21.43
CA PRO A 397 -19.65 13.34 -21.08
C PRO A 397 -21.11 12.91 -21.30
N THR A 398 -21.32 11.65 -21.64
CA THR A 398 -22.66 11.11 -21.97
C THR A 398 -23.04 9.98 -21.02
N LEU A 399 -24.34 9.85 -20.74
CA LEU A 399 -24.94 8.71 -20.04
C LEU A 399 -26.15 8.19 -20.82
N GLN A 400 -26.18 6.89 -21.08
CA GLN A 400 -27.29 6.17 -21.69
C GLN A 400 -27.70 5.02 -20.77
N VAL A 401 -29.00 4.83 -20.58
CA VAL A 401 -29.55 3.76 -19.74
C VAL A 401 -30.44 2.87 -20.60
N ASN A 402 -30.33 1.55 -20.46
CA ASN A 402 -31.17 0.61 -21.18
C ASN A 402 -31.54 -0.60 -20.32
N PRO A 403 -32.84 -0.91 -20.13
CA PRO A 403 -33.99 -0.05 -20.48
C PRO A 403 -34.02 1.21 -19.58
N ASP A 404 -34.59 2.29 -20.07
CA ASP A 404 -34.81 3.56 -19.33
C ASP A 404 -36.29 3.81 -19.00
N THR A 405 -37.19 3.03 -19.59
CA THR A 405 -38.64 3.17 -19.53
C THR A 405 -39.31 1.81 -19.34
N GLY A 406 -40.56 1.82 -18.86
CA GLY A 406 -41.27 0.59 -18.51
C GLY A 406 -40.63 -0.15 -17.33
N LEU A 407 -39.92 0.60 -16.47
CA LEU A 407 -39.16 0.04 -15.37
C LEU A 407 -40.07 -0.47 -14.25
N VAL A 408 -39.70 -1.60 -13.63
CA VAL A 408 -40.34 -2.13 -12.44
C VAL A 408 -39.41 -2.08 -11.23
N ASP A 409 -39.96 -2.18 -10.03
CA ASP A 409 -39.16 -2.14 -8.80
C ASP A 409 -38.11 -3.26 -8.76
N GLY A 410 -36.88 -2.93 -8.36
CA GLY A 410 -35.76 -3.87 -8.29
C GLY A 410 -35.19 -4.28 -9.65
N GLN A 411 -35.59 -3.64 -10.76
CA GLN A 411 -35.08 -3.96 -12.08
C GLN A 411 -33.62 -3.52 -12.27
N ALA A 412 -32.81 -4.39 -12.86
CA ALA A 412 -31.47 -4.06 -13.32
C ALA A 412 -31.50 -3.40 -14.70
N VAL A 413 -30.78 -2.29 -14.84
CA VAL A 413 -30.57 -1.57 -16.11
C VAL A 413 -29.10 -1.49 -16.42
N ARG A 414 -28.76 -1.38 -17.71
CA ARG A 414 -27.37 -1.15 -18.14
C ARG A 414 -27.15 0.33 -18.40
N ALA A 415 -26.25 0.94 -17.63
CA ALA A 415 -25.80 2.30 -17.80
C ALA A 415 -24.46 2.32 -18.55
N THR A 416 -24.40 3.03 -19.67
CA THR A 416 -23.18 3.22 -20.46
C THR A 416 -22.86 4.69 -20.67
N GLY A 417 -21.59 5.03 -20.73
CA GLY A 417 -21.15 6.40 -20.89
C GLY A 417 -19.72 6.54 -21.40
N LYS A 418 -19.38 7.74 -21.87
CA LYS A 418 -18.05 8.11 -22.37
C LYS A 418 -17.74 9.56 -22.04
N GLY A 419 -16.47 9.93 -22.12
CA GLY A 419 -16.00 11.30 -21.87
C GLY A 419 -15.64 11.56 -20.40
N TYR A 420 -15.56 10.53 -19.57
CA TYR A 420 -15.15 10.67 -18.16
C TYR A 420 -13.63 10.56 -18.00
N GLU A 421 -13.13 10.91 -16.82
CA GLU A 421 -11.75 10.60 -16.41
C GLU A 421 -11.51 9.09 -16.45
N PRO A 422 -10.35 8.59 -16.92
CA PRO A 422 -10.01 7.17 -16.88
C PRO A 422 -9.66 6.70 -15.47
N GLN A 423 -9.99 5.44 -15.15
CA GLN A 423 -9.73 4.82 -13.84
C GLN A 423 -10.26 5.66 -12.66
N TYR A 424 -11.41 6.29 -12.86
CA TYR A 424 -12.02 7.21 -11.90
C TYR A 424 -13.41 6.73 -11.49
N HIS A 425 -13.76 6.87 -10.22
CA HIS A 425 -15.06 6.48 -9.70
C HIS A 425 -16.06 7.62 -9.90
N VAL A 426 -16.76 7.59 -11.02
CA VAL A 426 -17.83 8.54 -11.30
C VAL A 426 -19.06 8.21 -10.45
N VAL A 427 -19.62 9.20 -9.76
CA VAL A 427 -20.72 8.97 -8.80
C VAL A 427 -22.04 8.93 -9.57
N ILE A 428 -22.47 7.74 -10.00
CA ILE A 428 -23.73 7.51 -10.71
C ILE A 428 -24.83 7.13 -9.72
N MET A 429 -25.93 7.87 -9.60
CA MET A 429 -26.97 7.56 -8.61
C MET A 429 -28.37 7.74 -9.16
N GLU A 430 -29.30 6.94 -8.65
CA GLU A 430 -30.74 7.13 -8.84
C GLU A 430 -31.19 8.28 -7.94
N CYS A 431 -31.76 9.32 -8.53
CA CYS A 431 -32.09 10.57 -7.84
C CYS A 431 -33.52 11.02 -8.15
N ALA A 432 -34.08 11.81 -7.23
CA ALA A 432 -35.25 12.62 -7.57
C ALA A 432 -34.88 13.65 -8.65
N THR A 433 -35.77 13.84 -9.62
CA THR A 433 -35.56 14.78 -10.72
C THR A 433 -35.23 16.18 -10.21
N GLY A 434 -34.17 16.78 -10.77
CA GLY A 434 -33.74 18.14 -10.44
C GLY A 434 -32.89 18.23 -9.18
N SER A 435 -32.50 17.11 -8.57
CA SER A 435 -31.59 17.11 -7.41
C SER A 435 -30.26 17.78 -7.79
N ALA A 436 -29.89 18.85 -7.09
CA ALA A 436 -28.66 19.60 -7.36
C ALA A 436 -27.40 18.85 -6.87
N ASP A 437 -27.56 18.00 -5.86
CA ASP A 437 -26.49 17.27 -5.20
C ASP A 437 -26.90 15.84 -4.88
N THR A 438 -26.03 15.14 -4.14
CA THR A 438 -26.22 13.74 -3.78
C THR A 438 -27.33 13.50 -2.77
N PHE A 439 -27.79 14.51 -2.03
CA PHE A 439 -28.74 14.33 -0.92
C PHE A 439 -30.13 13.90 -1.39
N GLY A 440 -30.54 14.28 -2.60
CA GLY A 440 -31.79 13.86 -3.23
C GLY A 440 -31.76 12.47 -3.87
N CYS A 441 -30.69 11.71 -3.63
CA CYS A 441 -30.44 10.44 -4.30
C CYS A 441 -30.48 9.24 -3.36
N ARG A 442 -30.64 8.06 -3.96
CA ARG A 442 -30.61 6.79 -3.26
C ARG A 442 -29.17 6.43 -2.84
N PRO A 443 -28.94 6.04 -1.57
CA PRO A 443 -27.64 5.55 -1.13
C PRO A 443 -27.21 4.32 -1.93
N ARG A 444 -25.92 4.25 -2.31
CA ARG A 444 -25.32 3.07 -2.96
C ARG A 444 -23.86 2.89 -2.56
N SER A 445 -23.35 1.68 -2.80
CA SER A 445 -21.93 1.37 -2.69
C SER A 445 -21.10 2.15 -3.72
N ARG A 446 -19.79 2.26 -3.48
CA ARG A 446 -18.87 2.96 -4.37
C ARG A 446 -18.93 2.35 -5.78
N PRO A 447 -19.23 3.15 -6.83
CA PRO A 447 -19.26 2.67 -8.21
C PRO A 447 -17.94 2.05 -8.67
N PRO A 448 -17.95 1.13 -9.65
CA PRO A 448 -16.75 0.73 -10.35
C PRO A 448 -16.04 1.94 -10.97
N ALA A 449 -14.72 1.84 -11.12
CA ALA A 449 -13.95 2.85 -11.84
C ALA A 449 -14.27 2.78 -13.34
N THR A 450 -14.19 3.92 -14.02
CA THR A 450 -14.19 3.98 -15.47
C THR A 450 -13.01 3.22 -16.07
N SER A 451 -13.16 2.71 -17.29
CA SER A 451 -12.06 2.09 -18.03
C SER A 451 -10.90 3.05 -18.30
N ASP A 452 -9.78 2.52 -18.81
CA ASP A 452 -8.62 3.30 -19.30
C ASP A 452 -8.94 4.31 -20.40
N THR A 453 -10.14 4.22 -20.99
CA THR A 453 -10.63 5.15 -22.03
C THR A 453 -11.72 6.09 -21.52
N GLY A 454 -11.96 6.15 -20.20
CA GLY A 454 -12.98 7.02 -19.62
C GLY A 454 -14.42 6.57 -19.92
N ARG A 455 -14.61 5.26 -20.18
CA ARG A 455 -15.94 4.65 -20.39
C ARG A 455 -16.54 4.11 -19.11
N VAL A 456 -17.84 4.32 -18.98
CA VAL A 456 -18.73 3.69 -18.00
C VAL A 456 -19.48 2.55 -18.68
N ASP A 457 -19.54 1.42 -18.02
CA ASP A 457 -20.37 0.28 -18.39
C ASP A 457 -20.73 -0.48 -17.11
N GLU A 458 -21.92 -0.23 -16.58
CA GLU A 458 -22.35 -0.75 -15.28
C GLU A 458 -23.80 -1.25 -15.34
N THR A 459 -24.08 -2.34 -14.62
CA THR A 459 -25.44 -2.78 -14.33
C THR A 459 -25.89 -2.21 -13.00
N ILE A 460 -27.01 -1.47 -12.99
CA ILE A 460 -27.54 -0.77 -11.82
C ILE A 460 -28.94 -1.28 -11.51
N THR A 461 -29.18 -1.68 -10.26
CA THR A 461 -30.51 -2.06 -9.77
C THR A 461 -31.27 -0.84 -9.28
N LEU A 462 -32.35 -0.49 -9.96
CA LEU A 462 -33.19 0.67 -9.65
C LEU A 462 -34.33 0.32 -8.69
N SER A 463 -34.90 1.34 -8.02
CA SER A 463 -36.01 1.18 -7.08
C SER A 463 -37.16 2.12 -7.43
N ALA A 464 -38.36 1.55 -7.56
CA ALA A 464 -39.57 2.32 -7.84
C ALA A 464 -39.94 3.26 -6.69
N THR A 465 -39.50 2.94 -5.46
CA THR A 465 -39.60 3.82 -4.29
C THR A 465 -38.30 3.71 -3.49
N PHE A 466 -37.73 4.83 -3.05
CA PHE A 466 -36.56 4.83 -2.16
C PHE A 466 -36.57 5.98 -1.16
N THR A 467 -35.82 5.83 -0.07
CA THR A 467 -35.51 6.94 0.85
C THR A 467 -34.22 7.62 0.40
N ALA A 468 -34.31 8.89 0.04
CA ALA A 468 -33.15 9.71 -0.32
C ALA A 468 -32.26 9.95 0.91
N ILE A 469 -31.00 10.34 0.70
CA ILE A 469 -30.05 10.60 1.79
C ILE A 469 -30.56 11.71 2.74
N ASP A 470 -31.32 12.68 2.24
CA ASP A 470 -31.98 13.71 3.07
C ASP A 470 -33.21 13.23 3.85
N GLY A 471 -33.57 11.94 3.74
CA GLY A 471 -34.66 11.30 4.47
C GLY A 471 -36.03 11.39 3.78
N ARG A 472 -36.15 12.08 2.64
CA ARG A 472 -37.42 12.09 1.88
C ARG A 472 -37.66 10.76 1.18
N THR A 473 -38.90 10.28 1.20
CA THR A 473 -39.32 9.15 0.37
C THR A 473 -39.66 9.64 -1.03
N ILE A 474 -39.04 9.04 -2.04
CA ILE A 474 -39.24 9.33 -3.46
C ILE A 474 -39.98 8.16 -4.10
N ASP A 475 -41.02 8.45 -4.88
CA ASP A 475 -41.78 7.48 -5.67
C ASP A 475 -41.54 7.75 -7.16
N CYS A 476 -40.72 6.92 -7.78
CA CYS A 476 -40.32 7.03 -9.19
C CYS A 476 -41.42 6.62 -10.17
N ARG A 477 -42.55 6.08 -9.68
CA ARG A 477 -43.71 5.74 -10.52
C ARG A 477 -44.54 6.96 -10.88
N ALA A 478 -44.33 8.08 -10.19
CA ALA A 478 -44.83 9.38 -10.66
C ALA A 478 -44.07 9.78 -11.93
N GLU A 479 -44.80 10.25 -12.94
CA GLU A 479 -44.23 10.61 -14.24
C GLU A 479 -43.11 11.66 -14.08
N GLY A 480 -41.92 11.35 -14.62
CA GLY A 480 -40.76 12.25 -14.59
C GLY A 480 -40.17 12.49 -13.20
N ALA A 481 -40.48 11.66 -12.19
CA ALA A 481 -40.03 11.87 -10.82
C ALA A 481 -38.57 11.48 -10.55
N CYS A 482 -37.98 10.62 -11.38
CA CYS A 482 -36.63 10.10 -11.15
C CYS A 482 -35.73 10.15 -12.39
N GLU A 483 -34.44 10.22 -12.13
CA GLU A 483 -33.37 10.23 -13.12
C GLU A 483 -32.13 9.53 -12.57
N LEU A 484 -31.31 9.00 -13.47
CA LEU A 484 -29.96 8.54 -13.16
C LEU A 484 -28.98 9.69 -13.39
N VAL A 485 -28.21 10.05 -12.37
CA VAL A 485 -27.33 11.23 -12.36
C VAL A 485 -25.89 10.82 -12.12
N VAL A 486 -24.98 11.25 -13.01
CA VAL A 486 -23.54 11.18 -12.79
C VAL A 486 -23.06 12.51 -12.25
N PHE A 487 -22.65 12.57 -10.98
CA PHE A 487 -22.06 13.76 -10.37
C PHE A 487 -20.54 13.84 -10.59
N GLY A 488 -20.03 15.06 -10.63
CA GLY A 488 -18.59 15.31 -10.55
C GLY A 488 -17.84 14.89 -11.82
N THR A 489 -18.26 15.42 -12.97
CA THR A 489 -17.56 15.30 -14.27
C THR A 489 -16.18 16.00 -14.29
N ARG A 490 -15.85 16.69 -13.18
CA ARG A 490 -14.61 17.36 -12.76
C ARG A 490 -14.05 18.44 -13.67
N VAL A 491 -14.04 18.33 -15.00
CA VAL A 491 -13.28 19.29 -15.81
C VAL A 491 -14.05 19.86 -17.00
N ARG A 492 -14.92 19.08 -17.65
CA ARG A 492 -15.78 19.59 -18.72
C ARG A 492 -17.17 18.97 -18.74
N GLY A 493 -18.13 19.82 -19.08
CA GLY A 493 -19.54 19.46 -19.18
C GLY A 493 -20.33 20.00 -18.00
N PRO A 494 -21.63 19.70 -17.94
CA PRO A 494 -22.41 20.02 -16.76
C PRO A 494 -21.82 19.34 -15.53
N GLU A 495 -21.95 19.96 -14.35
CA GLU A 495 -21.55 19.37 -13.06
C GLU A 495 -22.18 17.98 -12.83
N SER A 496 -23.29 17.73 -13.53
CA SER A 496 -24.01 16.46 -13.56
C SER A 496 -24.45 16.07 -14.97
N VAL A 497 -24.30 14.80 -15.33
CA VAL A 497 -24.93 14.21 -16.53
C VAL A 497 -26.16 13.43 -16.09
N ARG A 498 -27.32 13.72 -16.70
CA ARG A 498 -28.62 13.20 -16.24
C ARG A 498 -29.28 12.37 -17.33
N HIS A 499 -29.96 11.31 -16.92
CA HIS A 499 -30.75 10.45 -17.80
C HIS A 499 -32.11 10.16 -17.14
N PRO A 500 -33.24 10.61 -17.71
CA PRO A 500 -34.56 10.35 -17.14
C PRO A 500 -34.87 8.86 -17.01
N LEU A 501 -35.65 8.49 -15.99
CA LEU A 501 -36.13 7.12 -15.76
C LEU A 501 -37.65 7.09 -15.74
N GLY A 502 -38.26 6.12 -16.42
CA GLY A 502 -39.71 5.93 -16.49
C GLY A 502 -40.16 4.59 -15.90
N PHE A 503 -40.72 4.60 -14.71
CA PHE A 503 -41.32 3.39 -14.10
C PHE A 503 -42.78 3.19 -14.52
N VAL A 504 -43.22 1.93 -14.51
CA VAL A 504 -44.63 1.59 -14.70
C VAL A 504 -45.45 2.17 -13.54
N PRO A 505 -46.54 2.92 -13.81
CA PRO A 505 -47.42 3.43 -12.76
C PRO A 505 -47.98 2.31 -11.86
N PRO A 506 -48.30 2.59 -10.59
CA PRO A 506 -49.02 1.62 -9.78
C PRO A 506 -50.34 1.24 -10.45
N PRO A 507 -50.82 0.00 -10.27
CA PRO A 507 -52.17 -0.35 -10.69
C PRO A 507 -53.17 0.61 -10.05
N ALA A 508 -54.08 1.16 -10.86
CA ALA A 508 -55.12 2.06 -10.36
C ALA A 508 -55.86 1.35 -9.23
N SER A 509 -55.90 1.97 -8.05
CA SER A 509 -56.72 1.50 -6.94
C SER A 509 -58.17 1.46 -7.44
N GLY A 510 -58.69 0.25 -7.66
CA GLY A 510 -60.09 0.04 -8.02
C GLY A 510 -60.97 0.67 -6.95
N GLY A 511 -61.83 1.60 -7.39
CA GLY A 511 -62.83 2.27 -6.55
C GLY A 511 -64.03 1.39 -6.24
#